data_AF-A0A2V2GJX1-F1
#
_entry.id   AF-A0A2V2GJX1-F1
#
_cell.length_a   1.000
_cell.length_b   1.000
_cell.length_c   1.000
_cell.angle_alpha   90.00
_cell.angle_beta   90.00
_cell.angle_gamma   90.00
#
_symmetry.space_group_name_H-M   'P 1'
#
loop_
_entity.id
_entity.type
_entity.pdbx_description
1 polymer ?
#
loop_
_entity_poly.entity_id
_entity_poly.type
_entity_poly.pdbx_seq_one_letter_code
_entity_poly.pdbx_strand_id
1 'polypeptide(L)'
;MSRFDRYTWRPEICNTAKDIYRILTSLDTKNKKIKRIVPIGMAENMKRDGYEWKYREILLGIGMTNEQLQSYPYAAQVLFPCELQLCEPVVILFDDGSTLEMKPNGGSALLVAANQISPDTVCGTNEPNFDPNILFDSLRGCSIEDIRILRNVAVDSCGHSDYEEKTELITFELVLSGDRGLFFRQSWDDWFTFGTTDSRWCRRGKINISSIPYALIEQAAYNNKDITIIEGRDSGGTFWITPTNIYDSESEEPVISDGISIDEDDISGFLYYFLDKYFDKDLPYIDLREEYESDGFEWHLACNLYTYDTMNKMLDDIDECAELLDNAFDDPRLDELKGRLDYYRLCPDDDWYNRAYTKAEMMDFIRSGIGVVTNFYRRFSRRMRGMMEHSPDCDAISFTGP
;
A
#
# COMPACT_ATOMS: atom_id res chain seq x y z
N MET A 1 8.24 -7.48 17.72
CA MET A 1 7.39 -6.29 17.53
C MET A 1 5.97 -6.77 17.22
N SER A 2 4.95 -6.11 17.75
CA SER A 2 3.56 -6.40 17.37
C SER A 2 3.33 -5.93 15.93
N ARG A 3 2.66 -6.76 15.12
CA ARG A 3 2.23 -6.40 13.76
C ARG A 3 0.73 -6.15 13.75
N PHE A 4 0.31 -5.26 12.88
CA PHE A 4 -1.09 -5.07 12.57
C PHE A 4 -1.62 -6.29 11.82
N ASP A 5 -2.78 -6.76 12.25
CA ASP A 5 -3.53 -7.81 11.59
C ASP A 5 -4.94 -7.29 11.32
N ARG A 6 -5.23 -7.05 10.04
CA ARG A 6 -6.52 -6.54 9.57
C ARG A 6 -7.69 -7.40 10.01
N TYR A 7 -7.49 -8.70 10.20
CA TYR A 7 -8.56 -9.63 10.57
C TYR A 7 -8.90 -9.54 12.05
N THR A 8 -8.01 -9.00 12.88
CA THR A 8 -8.29 -8.73 14.30
C THR A 8 -8.85 -7.34 14.54
N TRP A 9 -8.67 -6.43 13.58
CA TRP A 9 -9.18 -5.07 13.64
C TRP A 9 -10.67 -5.05 13.33
N ARG A 10 -11.47 -4.55 14.28
CA ARG A 10 -12.94 -4.50 14.19
C ARG A 10 -13.42 -3.05 14.26
N PRO A 11 -13.13 -2.25 13.22
CA PRO A 11 -13.56 -0.85 13.19
C PRO A 11 -15.06 -0.70 12.96
N GLU A 12 -15.61 0.40 13.45
CA GLU A 12 -16.95 0.84 13.11
C GLU A 12 -16.93 1.56 11.76
N ILE A 13 -17.86 1.20 10.87
CA ILE A 13 -18.06 1.91 9.60
C ILE A 13 -18.84 3.20 9.88
N CYS A 14 -18.18 4.34 9.78
CA CYS A 14 -18.77 5.66 10.00
C CYS A 14 -19.12 6.33 8.67
N ASN A 15 -20.41 6.56 8.44
CA ASN A 15 -20.92 7.18 7.21
C ASN A 15 -21.20 8.68 7.37
N THR A 16 -21.32 9.15 8.60
CA THR A 16 -21.70 10.52 8.92
C THR A 16 -20.75 11.13 9.94
N ALA A 17 -20.67 12.46 9.96
CA ALA A 17 -19.92 13.18 10.98
C ALA A 17 -20.41 12.81 12.39
N LYS A 18 -21.73 12.57 12.56
CA LYS A 18 -22.34 12.19 13.82
C LYS A 18 -21.80 10.86 14.37
N ASP A 19 -21.56 9.88 13.50
CA ASP A 19 -20.98 8.59 13.90
C ASP A 19 -19.57 8.78 14.47
N ILE A 20 -18.77 9.59 13.78
CA ILE A 20 -17.39 9.87 14.20
C ILE A 20 -17.38 10.72 15.48
N TYR A 21 -18.22 11.75 15.59
CA TYR A 21 -18.35 12.56 16.81
C TYR A 21 -18.73 11.71 18.03
N ARG A 22 -19.58 10.69 17.86
CA ARG A 22 -19.92 9.76 18.95
C ARG A 22 -18.66 9.09 19.49
N ILE A 23 -17.82 8.56 18.60
CA ILE A 23 -16.56 7.88 18.97
C ILE A 23 -15.59 8.87 19.62
N LEU A 24 -15.36 10.03 19.00
CA LEU A 24 -14.50 11.09 19.55
C LEU A 24 -14.94 11.55 20.94
N THR A 25 -16.25 11.67 21.17
CA THR A 25 -16.81 12.04 22.47
C THR A 25 -16.63 10.93 23.50
N SER A 26 -16.84 9.67 23.10
CA SER A 26 -16.63 8.51 23.99
C SER A 26 -15.17 8.37 24.44
N LEU A 27 -14.24 8.79 23.57
CA LEU A 27 -12.81 8.84 23.84
C LEU A 27 -12.37 10.11 24.57
N ASP A 28 -13.24 11.10 24.79
CA ASP A 28 -12.91 12.42 25.34
C ASP A 28 -11.71 13.10 24.66
N THR A 29 -11.63 13.03 23.32
CA THR A 29 -10.45 13.50 22.55
C THR A 29 -10.18 15.00 22.69
N LYS A 30 -11.17 15.80 23.10
CA LYS A 30 -11.01 17.26 23.33
C LYS A 30 -10.09 17.59 24.50
N ASN A 31 -10.05 16.73 25.52
CA ASN A 31 -9.23 16.94 26.71
C ASN A 31 -7.88 16.22 26.64
N LYS A 32 -7.61 15.53 25.53
CA LYS A 32 -6.39 14.74 25.31
C LYS A 32 -5.45 15.45 24.36
N LYS A 33 -4.16 15.22 24.55
CA LYS A 33 -3.13 15.74 23.64
C LYS A 33 -2.56 14.62 22.79
N ILE A 34 -2.41 14.89 21.50
CA ILE A 34 -1.72 14.00 20.57
C ILE A 34 -0.28 13.86 21.05
N LYS A 35 0.11 12.62 21.34
CA LYS A 35 1.47 12.25 21.72
C LYS A 35 2.26 11.82 20.49
N ARG A 36 1.66 11.06 19.58
CA ARG A 36 2.29 10.54 18.36
C ARG A 36 1.23 10.22 17.29
N ILE A 37 1.61 10.35 16.03
CA ILE A 37 0.88 9.82 14.87
C ILE A 37 1.67 8.64 14.33
N VAL A 38 1.00 7.53 14.09
CA VAL A 38 1.60 6.26 13.67
C VAL A 38 0.81 5.70 12.49
N PRO A 39 1.14 6.08 11.25
CA PRO A 39 0.72 5.33 10.09
C PRO A 39 1.32 3.92 10.15
N ILE A 40 0.52 2.90 9.89
CA ILE A 40 0.96 1.50 9.87
C ILE A 40 1.47 1.16 8.47
N GLY A 41 2.50 0.32 8.42
CA GLY A 41 3.04 -0.17 7.15
C GLY A 41 3.78 0.94 6.41
N MET A 42 3.76 0.87 5.09
CA MET A 42 4.50 1.78 4.23
C MET A 42 3.61 2.86 3.59
N ALA A 43 4.26 3.89 3.05
CA ALA A 43 3.64 4.85 2.14
C ALA A 43 4.26 4.76 0.75
N GLU A 44 3.41 4.67 -0.28
CA GLU A 44 3.84 4.50 -1.68
C GLU A 44 4.72 5.67 -2.13
N ASN A 45 4.25 6.88 -1.86
CA ASN A 45 4.96 8.12 -2.17
C ASN A 45 6.19 8.39 -1.28
N MET A 46 6.51 7.50 -0.33
CA MET A 46 7.76 7.55 0.44
C MET A 46 8.81 6.55 -0.05
N LYS A 47 8.50 5.74 -1.07
CA LYS A 47 9.53 5.06 -1.87
C LYS A 47 10.36 6.13 -2.58
N ARG A 48 11.64 5.83 -2.80
CA ARG A 48 12.58 6.78 -3.41
C ARG A 48 12.09 7.33 -4.74
N ASP A 49 11.70 6.45 -5.64
CA ASP A 49 11.17 6.84 -6.95
C ASP A 49 9.88 7.65 -6.81
N GLY A 50 9.05 7.35 -5.80
CA GLY A 50 7.80 8.06 -5.52
C GLY A 50 8.02 9.54 -5.18
N TYR A 51 8.86 9.86 -4.18
CA TYR A 51 9.09 11.25 -3.82
C TYR A 51 10.02 11.99 -4.81
N GLU A 52 10.95 11.29 -5.48
CA GLU A 52 11.77 11.87 -6.54
C GLU A 52 10.93 12.20 -7.79
N TRP A 53 9.94 11.36 -8.12
CA TRP A 53 8.98 11.68 -9.18
C TRP A 53 8.18 12.92 -8.83
N LYS A 54 7.69 13.01 -7.59
CA LYS A 54 6.93 14.19 -7.13
C LYS A 54 7.78 15.46 -7.13
N TYR A 55 9.06 15.35 -6.78
CA TYR A 55 10.04 16.44 -6.90
C TYR A 55 10.12 16.97 -8.32
N ARG A 56 10.29 16.07 -9.29
CA ARG A 56 10.37 16.42 -10.71
C ARG A 56 9.07 17.05 -11.18
N GLU A 57 7.93 16.48 -10.83
CA GLU A 57 6.60 17.02 -11.18
C GLU A 57 6.43 18.47 -10.70
N ILE A 58 6.77 18.77 -9.44
CA ILE A 58 6.67 20.13 -8.87
C ILE A 58 7.56 21.11 -9.64
N LEU A 59 8.82 20.74 -9.89
CA LEU A 59 9.79 21.64 -10.51
C LEU A 59 9.56 21.82 -12.02
N LEU A 60 9.19 20.75 -12.73
CA LEU A 60 8.77 20.85 -14.13
C LEU A 60 7.48 21.68 -14.25
N GLY A 61 6.57 21.55 -13.29
CA GLY A 61 5.31 22.32 -13.23
C GLY A 61 5.49 23.83 -13.10
N ILE A 62 6.64 24.29 -12.57
CA ILE A 62 7.01 25.72 -12.54
C ILE A 62 7.88 26.15 -13.74
N GLY A 63 8.04 25.27 -14.74
CA GLY A 63 8.72 25.55 -16.00
C GLY A 63 10.22 25.26 -16.01
N MET A 64 10.75 24.49 -15.06
CA MET A 64 12.14 24.02 -15.14
C MET A 64 12.30 22.95 -16.21
N THR A 65 13.50 22.84 -16.79
CA THR A 65 13.87 21.75 -17.71
C THR A 65 14.58 20.61 -16.96
N ASN A 66 14.61 19.41 -17.54
CA ASN A 66 15.31 18.26 -16.95
C ASN A 66 16.80 18.54 -16.67
N GLU A 67 17.49 19.32 -17.51
CA GLU A 67 18.89 19.71 -17.29
C GLU A 67 19.05 20.61 -16.06
N GLN A 68 18.06 21.47 -15.79
CA GLN A 68 18.08 22.37 -14.64
C GLN A 68 17.84 21.63 -13.32
N LEU A 69 17.05 20.54 -13.33
CA LEU A 69 16.76 19.74 -12.13
C LEU A 69 18.04 19.16 -11.52
N GLN A 70 18.93 18.61 -12.36
CA GLN A 70 20.14 17.92 -11.89
C GLN A 70 21.11 18.80 -11.10
N SER A 71 21.02 20.11 -11.26
CA SER A 71 21.92 21.08 -10.64
C SER A 71 21.19 22.13 -9.79
N TYR A 72 19.93 21.88 -9.44
CA TYR A 72 19.10 22.87 -8.75
C TYR A 72 19.61 23.13 -7.31
N PRO A 73 20.17 24.32 -7.01
CA PRO A 73 20.88 24.56 -5.75
C PRO A 73 19.95 24.66 -4.53
N TYR A 74 18.64 24.81 -4.75
CA TYR A 74 17.64 24.98 -3.71
C TYR A 74 16.73 23.74 -3.55
N ALA A 75 17.18 22.58 -4.05
CA ALA A 75 16.43 21.32 -3.99
C ALA A 75 15.86 21.03 -2.60
N ALA A 76 16.68 21.16 -1.56
CA ALA A 76 16.30 20.94 -0.17
C ALA A 76 15.16 21.85 0.36
N GLN A 77 14.95 23.02 -0.25
CA GLN A 77 13.93 24.00 0.18
C GLN A 77 12.64 23.95 -0.64
N VAL A 78 12.58 23.09 -1.67
CA VAL A 78 11.35 22.90 -2.44
C VAL A 78 10.24 22.45 -1.49
N LEU A 79 9.10 23.13 -1.55
CA LEU A 79 7.97 22.84 -0.68
C LEU A 79 7.15 21.68 -1.24
N PHE A 80 6.97 20.65 -0.43
CA PHE A 80 6.21 19.45 -0.71
C PHE A 80 4.93 19.41 0.12
N PRO A 81 3.82 18.89 -0.44
CA PRO A 81 2.66 18.59 0.39
C PRO A 81 3.04 17.56 1.47
N CYS A 82 2.68 17.83 2.72
CA CYS A 82 2.86 16.90 3.83
C CYS A 82 1.74 15.86 3.82
N GLU A 83 1.85 14.90 2.90
CA GLU A 83 0.87 13.85 2.68
C GLU A 83 1.55 12.50 2.36
N LEU A 84 0.87 11.42 2.69
CA LEU A 84 1.27 10.03 2.53
C LEU A 84 0.18 9.29 1.75
N GLN A 85 0.58 8.39 0.87
CA GLN A 85 -0.31 7.45 0.18
C GLN A 85 -0.21 6.08 0.86
N LEU A 86 -1.28 5.66 1.53
CA LEU A 86 -1.31 4.50 2.43
C LEU A 86 -2.40 3.51 2.00
N CYS A 87 -2.22 2.23 2.32
CA CYS A 87 -3.26 1.19 2.20
C CYS A 87 -3.59 0.54 3.56
N GLU A 88 -2.83 0.86 4.62
CA GLU A 88 -3.03 0.39 6.00
C GLU A 88 -3.45 1.55 6.94
N PRO A 89 -4.08 1.29 8.09
CA PRO A 89 -4.66 2.33 8.95
C PRO A 89 -3.63 3.29 9.58
N VAL A 90 -4.12 4.45 10.03
CA VAL A 90 -3.35 5.39 10.85
C VAL A 90 -3.82 5.34 12.30
N VAL A 91 -2.88 5.30 13.23
CA VAL A 91 -3.11 5.35 14.68
C VAL A 91 -2.71 6.70 15.24
N ILE A 92 -3.62 7.36 15.94
CA ILE A 92 -3.38 8.58 16.72
C ILE A 92 -3.26 8.17 18.18
N LEU A 93 -2.06 8.31 18.75
CA LEU A 93 -1.79 8.02 20.15
C LEU A 93 -1.93 9.29 21.00
N PHE A 94 -2.73 9.22 22.06
CA PHE A 94 -2.90 10.30 23.03
C PHE A 94 -1.94 10.18 24.23
N ASP A 95 -1.84 11.26 24.99
CA ASP A 95 -0.99 11.39 26.18
C ASP A 95 -1.41 10.47 27.35
N ASP A 96 -2.68 10.11 27.43
CA ASP A 96 -3.22 9.12 28.38
C ASP A 96 -2.98 7.65 27.96
N GLY A 97 -2.40 7.42 26.79
CA GLY A 97 -2.12 6.09 26.24
C GLY A 97 -3.24 5.49 25.40
N SER A 98 -4.40 6.15 25.28
CA SER A 98 -5.47 5.71 24.39
C SER A 98 -5.15 5.94 22.91
N THR A 99 -5.78 5.17 22.03
CA THR A 99 -5.62 5.27 20.57
C THR A 99 -6.93 5.58 19.86
N LEU A 100 -6.82 6.31 18.76
CA LEU A 100 -7.86 6.48 17.73
C LEU A 100 -7.29 5.99 16.40
N GLU A 101 -7.98 5.05 15.76
CA GLU A 101 -7.48 4.33 14.58
C GLU A 101 -8.42 4.57 13.40
N MET A 102 -7.87 4.93 12.24
CA MET A 102 -8.68 5.44 11.14
C MET A 102 -8.16 4.98 9.77
N LYS A 103 -9.07 4.54 8.89
CA LYS A 103 -8.82 4.25 7.46
C LYS A 103 -10.08 4.54 6.63
N PRO A 104 -10.01 5.18 5.46
CA PRO A 104 -11.14 5.25 4.53
C PRO A 104 -11.64 3.87 4.08
N ASN A 105 -12.93 3.77 3.73
CA ASN A 105 -13.59 2.50 3.37
C ASN A 105 -14.32 2.57 2.01
N GLY A 106 -13.61 2.72 0.90
CA GLY A 106 -14.06 2.42 -0.48
C GLY A 106 -15.41 2.98 -0.98
N GLY A 107 -16.08 3.86 -0.23
CA GLY A 107 -17.53 4.06 -0.39
C GLY A 107 -18.07 5.21 0.45
N SER A 108 -17.36 6.33 0.50
CA SER A 108 -17.73 7.54 1.29
C SER A 108 -17.70 7.38 2.81
N ALA A 109 -17.24 6.25 3.32
CA ALA A 109 -17.20 5.94 4.74
C ALA A 109 -15.78 5.96 5.31
N LEU A 110 -15.69 6.03 6.63
CA LEU A 110 -14.45 5.98 7.39
C LEU A 110 -14.53 4.84 8.40
N LEU A 111 -13.59 3.91 8.35
CA LEU A 111 -13.36 2.93 9.41
C LEU A 111 -12.75 3.65 10.61
N VAL A 112 -13.39 3.54 11.76
CA VAL A 112 -12.92 4.16 13.00
C VAL A 112 -12.95 3.15 14.13
N ALA A 113 -11.84 3.01 14.84
CA ALA A 113 -11.71 2.18 16.03
C ALA A 113 -10.95 2.93 17.14
N ALA A 114 -10.96 2.35 18.33
CA ALA A 114 -10.33 2.91 19.50
C ALA A 114 -9.76 1.80 20.38
N ASN A 115 -8.51 1.92 20.78
CA ASN A 115 -7.81 0.98 21.67
C ASN A 115 -7.80 -0.48 21.18
N GLN A 116 -7.82 -0.71 19.85
CA GLN A 116 -7.72 -2.05 19.27
C GLN A 116 -6.34 -2.33 18.68
N ILE A 117 -5.62 -1.30 18.24
CA ILE A 117 -4.25 -1.41 17.73
C ILE A 117 -3.29 -0.90 18.80
N SER A 118 -2.26 -1.69 19.09
CA SER A 118 -1.22 -1.29 20.04
C SER A 118 -0.51 -0.02 19.55
N PRO A 119 -0.22 0.95 20.44
CA PRO A 119 0.52 2.16 20.07
C PRO A 119 1.91 1.90 19.47
N ASP A 120 2.49 0.74 19.74
CA ASP A 120 3.82 0.34 19.27
C ASP A 120 3.79 -0.47 17.96
N THR A 121 2.60 -0.69 17.40
CA THR A 121 2.43 -1.35 16.10
C THR A 121 2.75 -0.35 15.00
N VAL A 122 3.88 -0.56 14.33
CA VAL A 122 4.32 0.22 13.16
C VAL A 122 4.33 -0.63 11.87
N CYS A 123 4.52 -1.93 12.02
CA CYS A 123 4.50 -2.88 10.91
C CYS A 123 3.10 -3.45 10.74
N GLY A 124 2.66 -3.65 9.51
CA GLY A 124 1.48 -4.44 9.20
C GLY A 124 1.79 -5.53 8.20
N THR A 125 1.03 -5.57 7.11
CA THR A 125 1.36 -6.39 5.94
C THR A 125 2.64 -5.88 5.27
N ASN A 126 2.90 -4.58 5.32
CA ASN A 126 4.17 -3.99 4.89
C ASN A 126 5.04 -3.53 6.08
N GLU A 127 6.34 -3.42 5.84
CA GLU A 127 7.26 -2.74 6.75
C GLU A 127 7.20 -1.23 6.54
N PRO A 128 7.39 -0.41 7.59
CA PRO A 128 7.48 1.04 7.41
C PRO A 128 8.70 1.45 6.59
N ASN A 129 8.49 2.40 5.67
CA ASN A 129 9.53 3.00 4.84
C ASN A 129 9.78 4.49 5.16
N PHE A 130 9.30 4.98 6.32
CA PHE A 130 9.57 6.34 6.77
C PHE A 130 9.43 6.51 8.30
N ASP A 131 10.00 7.60 8.83
CA ASP A 131 9.80 8.04 10.22
C ASP A 131 8.66 9.06 10.33
N PRO A 132 7.49 8.69 10.89
CA PRO A 132 6.37 9.61 11.06
C PRO A 132 6.67 10.72 12.08
N ASN A 133 7.64 10.55 12.98
CA ASN A 133 7.98 11.59 13.95
C ASN A 133 8.65 12.78 13.27
N ILE A 134 9.33 12.60 12.15
CA ILE A 134 9.92 13.72 11.40
C ILE A 134 8.81 14.52 10.70
N LEU A 135 7.84 13.83 10.09
CA LEU A 135 6.77 14.47 9.30
C LEU A 135 5.71 15.14 10.18
N PHE A 136 5.37 14.52 11.31
CA PHE A 136 4.20 14.91 12.12
C PHE A 136 4.55 15.46 13.50
N ASP A 137 5.82 15.76 13.81
CA ASP A 137 6.21 16.28 15.14
C ASP A 137 5.45 17.56 15.51
N SER A 138 5.15 18.38 14.50
CA SER A 138 4.42 19.63 14.67
C SER A 138 3.04 19.41 15.29
N LEU A 139 2.44 18.22 15.18
CA LEU A 139 1.12 17.95 15.74
C LEU A 139 1.15 17.52 17.20
N ARG A 140 2.34 17.27 17.76
CA ARG A 140 2.49 16.87 19.16
C ARG A 140 1.96 17.97 20.09
N GLY A 141 1.14 17.59 21.06
CA GLY A 141 0.51 18.51 22.00
C GLY A 141 -0.78 19.15 21.51
N CYS A 142 -1.17 18.92 20.25
CA CYS A 142 -2.48 19.37 19.75
C CYS A 142 -3.61 18.50 20.30
N SER A 143 -4.80 19.07 20.49
CA SER A 143 -6.04 18.33 20.79
C SER A 143 -6.97 18.33 19.58
N ILE A 144 -7.78 17.27 19.43
CA ILE A 144 -8.82 17.21 18.39
C ILE A 144 -10.01 18.05 18.86
N GLU A 145 -10.33 19.11 18.12
CA GLU A 145 -11.42 20.04 18.47
C GLU A 145 -12.71 19.73 17.73
N ASP A 146 -12.60 19.28 16.48
CA ASP A 146 -13.73 19.13 15.57
C ASP A 146 -13.46 18.10 14.46
N ILE A 147 -14.50 17.67 13.74
CA ILE A 147 -14.36 16.89 12.50
C ILE A 147 -15.24 17.47 11.39
N ARG A 148 -14.70 17.49 10.17
CA ARG A 148 -15.41 17.97 8.98
C ARG A 148 -15.38 16.88 7.91
N ILE A 149 -16.49 16.76 7.18
CA ILE A 149 -16.57 15.92 5.99
C ILE A 149 -16.77 16.86 4.81
N LEU A 150 -15.78 16.88 3.93
CA LEU A 150 -15.76 17.72 2.73
C LEU A 150 -16.00 16.82 1.52
N ARG A 151 -17.00 17.18 0.71
CA ARG A 151 -17.34 16.52 -0.54
C ARG A 151 -16.97 17.47 -1.68
N ASN A 152 -16.04 17.04 -2.52
CA ASN A 152 -15.60 17.78 -3.69
C ASN A 152 -15.83 16.93 -4.94
N VAL A 153 -16.12 17.58 -6.07
CA VAL A 153 -16.11 16.89 -7.37
C VAL A 153 -14.79 17.21 -8.02
N ALA A 154 -13.95 16.19 -8.21
CA ALA A 154 -12.84 16.27 -9.14
C ALA A 154 -13.37 16.04 -10.56
N VAL A 155 -12.81 16.78 -11.51
CA VAL A 155 -13.04 16.53 -12.93
C VAL A 155 -11.70 16.05 -13.44
N ASP A 156 -11.59 14.77 -13.73
CA ASP A 156 -10.41 14.24 -14.44
C ASP A 156 -10.66 14.39 -15.93
N SER A 157 -9.76 15.15 -16.58
CA SER A 157 -9.67 15.22 -18.03
C SER A 157 -8.50 14.33 -18.44
N CYS A 158 -8.74 13.05 -18.62
CA CYS A 158 -7.79 12.16 -19.27
C CYS A 158 -7.56 12.70 -20.68
N GLY A 159 -6.35 13.17 -21.00
CA GLY A 159 -6.02 14.06 -22.11
C GLY A 159 -6.26 13.57 -23.55
N HIS A 160 -7.07 12.54 -23.77
CA HIS A 160 -7.34 11.96 -25.08
C HIS A 160 -8.82 11.61 -25.38
N SER A 161 -9.77 11.98 -24.51
CA SER A 161 -11.19 11.80 -24.83
C SER A 161 -12.06 12.97 -24.35
N ASP A 162 -13.11 13.32 -25.09
CA ASP A 162 -14.14 14.32 -24.71
C ASP A 162 -14.99 13.87 -23.50
N TYR A 163 -14.52 12.90 -22.71
CA TYR A 163 -15.20 12.36 -21.54
C TYR A 163 -14.66 13.05 -20.27
N GLU A 164 -15.50 13.87 -19.64
CA GLU A 164 -15.26 14.40 -18.29
C GLU A 164 -15.75 13.37 -17.27
N GLU A 165 -14.83 12.63 -16.66
CA GLU A 165 -15.18 11.79 -15.52
C GLU A 165 -15.24 12.67 -14.26
N LYS A 166 -16.39 12.63 -13.58
CA LYS A 166 -16.64 13.38 -12.35
C LYS A 166 -16.55 12.45 -11.17
N THR A 167 -15.43 12.50 -10.48
CA THR A 167 -15.18 11.67 -9.29
C THR A 167 -15.51 12.48 -8.04
N GLU A 168 -16.42 11.96 -7.21
CA GLU A 168 -16.69 12.55 -5.89
C GLU A 168 -15.54 12.20 -4.94
N LEU A 169 -14.74 13.20 -4.58
CA LEU A 169 -13.69 13.09 -3.59
C LEU A 169 -14.23 13.44 -2.20
N ILE A 170 -14.06 12.51 -1.28
CA ILE A 170 -14.49 12.68 0.11
C ILE A 170 -13.27 12.79 1.00
N THR A 171 -13.24 13.86 1.78
CA THR A 171 -12.15 14.16 2.71
C THR A 171 -12.71 14.31 4.12
N PHE A 172 -12.17 13.53 5.05
CA PHE A 172 -12.41 13.64 6.48
C PHE A 172 -11.29 14.46 7.09
N GLU A 173 -11.59 15.63 7.65
CA GLU A 173 -10.63 16.50 8.30
C GLU A 173 -10.87 16.52 9.81
N LEU A 174 -9.87 16.11 10.60
CA LEU A 174 -9.80 16.37 12.03
C LEU A 174 -9.20 17.76 12.25
N VAL A 175 -9.99 18.67 12.80
CA VAL A 175 -9.52 20.01 13.15
C VAL A 175 -8.82 19.94 14.50
N LEU A 176 -7.58 20.41 14.53
CA LEU A 176 -6.74 20.40 15.72
C LEU A 176 -6.58 21.81 16.31
N SER A 177 -6.28 21.85 17.60
CA SER A 177 -5.90 23.11 18.27
C SER A 177 -4.66 23.73 17.61
N GLY A 178 -4.66 25.06 17.47
CA GLY A 178 -3.51 25.80 16.92
C GLY A 178 -3.51 25.98 15.40
N ASP A 179 -4.70 26.01 14.78
CA ASP A 179 -4.88 26.23 13.33
C ASP A 179 -4.23 25.14 12.45
N ARG A 180 -4.22 23.91 12.94
CA ARG A 180 -3.69 22.72 12.26
C ARG A 180 -4.80 21.70 12.05
N GLY A 181 -4.60 20.77 11.14
CA GLY A 181 -5.50 19.64 10.95
C GLY A 181 -4.80 18.39 10.46
N LEU A 182 -5.53 17.29 10.54
CA LEU A 182 -5.22 16.03 9.87
C LEU A 182 -6.33 15.73 8.87
N PHE A 183 -5.98 15.16 7.72
CA PHE A 183 -6.99 14.74 6.76
C PHE A 183 -6.79 13.31 6.30
N PHE A 184 -7.91 12.67 5.97
CA PHE A 184 -8.00 11.38 5.30
C PHE A 184 -8.84 11.58 4.05
N ARG A 185 -8.32 11.21 2.89
CA ARG A 185 -9.01 11.33 1.62
C ARG A 185 -8.89 10.02 0.87
N GLN A 186 -10.03 9.44 0.48
CA GLN A 186 -10.03 8.29 -0.43
C GLN A 186 -9.34 8.72 -1.73
N SER A 187 -8.38 7.92 -2.18
CA SER A 187 -7.68 8.13 -3.44
C SER A 187 -8.25 7.16 -4.49
N TRP A 188 -7.41 6.58 -5.35
CA TRP A 188 -7.83 5.52 -6.26
C TRP A 188 -7.92 4.18 -5.52
N ASP A 189 -8.90 3.36 -5.89
CA ASP A 189 -9.18 2.03 -5.32
C ASP A 189 -9.07 1.99 -3.79
N ASP A 190 -8.22 1.13 -3.21
CA ASP A 190 -8.03 0.98 -1.76
C ASP A 190 -6.89 1.83 -1.17
N TRP A 191 -6.22 2.62 -1.99
CA TRP A 191 -5.28 3.64 -1.52
C TRP A 191 -6.02 4.85 -0.96
N PHE A 192 -5.40 5.47 0.04
CA PHE A 192 -5.88 6.75 0.56
C PHE A 192 -4.73 7.71 0.85
N THR A 193 -5.02 9.00 0.74
CA THR A 193 -4.11 10.05 1.17
C THR A 193 -4.37 10.40 2.63
N PHE A 194 -3.31 10.40 3.44
CA PHE A 194 -3.29 10.93 4.79
C PHE A 194 -2.29 12.08 4.89
N GLY A 195 -2.64 13.19 5.54
CA GLY A 195 -1.70 14.28 5.67
C GLY A 195 -2.13 15.35 6.64
N THR A 196 -1.40 16.47 6.60
CA THR A 196 -1.65 17.62 7.48
C THR A 196 -2.29 18.79 6.72
N THR A 197 -3.09 19.59 7.42
CA THR A 197 -3.68 20.83 6.89
C THR A 197 -3.24 22.06 7.67
N ASP A 198 -3.04 23.16 6.94
CA ASP A 198 -2.75 24.48 7.48
C ASP A 198 -4.01 25.35 7.45
N SER A 199 -4.31 25.99 8.58
CA SER A 199 -5.42 26.92 8.82
C SER A 199 -6.80 26.30 9.05
N ARG A 200 -7.59 26.95 9.92
CA ARG A 200 -9.01 26.62 10.15
C ARG A 200 -9.92 26.84 8.92
N TRP A 201 -9.42 27.45 7.84
CA TRP A 201 -10.23 27.99 6.75
C TRP A 201 -10.12 27.15 5.47
N CYS A 202 -11.06 26.24 5.28
CA CYS A 202 -11.31 25.64 3.97
C CYS A 202 -11.78 26.75 3.01
N ARG A 203 -10.95 27.18 2.06
CA ARG A 203 -11.40 28.09 0.99
C ARG A 203 -12.13 27.26 -0.06
N ARG A 204 -13.43 27.54 -0.26
CA ARG A 204 -14.27 26.92 -1.31
C ARG A 204 -14.37 25.39 -1.21
N GLY A 205 -14.48 24.84 0.01
CA GLY A 205 -14.66 23.39 0.21
C GLY A 205 -13.41 22.54 0.05
N LYS A 206 -12.25 23.14 -0.24
CA LYS A 206 -10.96 22.45 -0.34
C LYS A 206 -10.16 22.58 0.96
N ILE A 207 -9.53 21.48 1.37
CA ILE A 207 -8.49 21.51 2.40
C ILE A 207 -7.26 22.25 1.89
N ASN A 208 -6.55 22.93 2.79
CA ASN A 208 -5.27 23.54 2.49
C ASN A 208 -4.18 22.65 3.06
N ILE A 209 -3.60 21.78 2.22
CA ILE A 209 -2.58 20.80 2.63
C ILE A 209 -1.33 21.56 3.08
N SER A 210 -0.81 21.23 4.26
CA SER A 210 0.41 21.85 4.76
C SER A 210 1.59 21.49 3.87
N SER A 211 2.58 22.39 3.80
CA SER A 211 3.80 22.13 3.04
C SER A 211 5.03 22.04 3.93
N ILE A 212 5.93 21.11 3.60
CA ILE A 212 7.21 20.89 4.28
C ILE A 212 8.36 20.95 3.27
N PRO A 213 9.59 21.34 3.69
CA PRO A 213 10.75 21.27 2.81
C PRO A 213 11.06 19.84 2.38
N TYR A 214 11.48 19.67 1.12
CA TYR A 214 11.90 18.39 0.54
C TYR A 214 12.96 17.67 1.40
N ALA A 215 13.88 18.43 2.03
CA ALA A 215 14.87 17.85 2.93
C ALA A 215 14.26 17.07 4.12
N LEU A 216 13.05 17.42 4.58
CA LEU A 216 12.36 16.66 5.63
C LEU A 216 11.78 15.35 5.11
N ILE A 217 11.37 15.29 3.83
CA ILE A 217 10.96 14.04 3.17
C ILE A 217 12.17 13.10 3.08
N GLU A 218 13.31 13.60 2.59
CA GLU A 218 14.55 12.82 2.50
C GLU A 218 15.04 12.34 3.86
N GLN A 219 14.92 13.19 4.89
CA GLN A 219 15.29 12.81 6.26
C GLN A 219 14.36 11.75 6.84
N ALA A 220 13.07 11.79 6.50
CA ALA A 220 12.07 10.85 7.01
C ALA A 220 12.13 9.50 6.29
N ALA A 221 12.45 9.46 5.00
CA ALA A 221 12.43 8.23 4.21
C ALA A 221 13.50 7.22 4.68
N TYR A 222 13.06 5.98 4.90
CA TYR A 222 13.96 4.84 4.99
C TYR A 222 14.16 4.36 3.56
N ASN A 223 15.40 4.39 3.05
CA ASN A 223 15.73 3.93 1.71
C ASN A 223 15.58 2.39 1.62
N ASN A 224 14.33 1.93 1.62
CA ASN A 224 13.93 0.53 1.64
C ASN A 224 13.40 0.14 0.26
N LYS A 225 13.83 -1.02 -0.24
CA LYS A 225 13.43 -1.62 -1.52
C LYS A 225 12.43 -2.76 -1.35
N ASP A 226 11.74 -2.82 -0.21
CA ASP A 226 10.74 -3.86 0.07
C ASP A 226 9.66 -3.91 -1.01
N ILE A 227 9.40 -5.12 -1.48
CA ILE A 227 8.34 -5.44 -2.45
C ILE A 227 6.98 -5.20 -1.78
N THR A 228 6.08 -4.55 -2.49
CA THR A 228 4.82 -4.07 -1.92
C THR A 228 3.73 -5.13 -1.96
N ILE A 229 2.96 -5.25 -0.87
CA ILE A 229 1.68 -5.98 -0.87
C ILE A 229 0.59 -4.97 -0.52
N ILE A 230 -0.26 -4.65 -1.47
CA ILE A 230 -1.30 -3.63 -1.32
C ILE A 230 -2.50 -4.27 -0.63
N GLU A 231 -2.97 -3.69 0.48
CA GLU A 231 -4.21 -4.15 1.11
C GLU A 231 -5.43 -3.61 0.37
N GLY A 232 -6.10 -4.50 -0.36
CA GLY A 232 -7.25 -4.17 -1.22
C GLY A 232 -6.94 -4.23 -2.71
N ARG A 233 -7.82 -3.66 -3.53
CA ARG A 233 -7.72 -3.55 -4.99
C ARG A 233 -6.80 -2.39 -5.40
N ASP A 234 -6.05 -2.58 -6.47
CA ASP A 234 -5.35 -1.53 -7.21
C ASP A 234 -5.46 -1.78 -8.72
N SER A 235 -6.07 -0.85 -9.45
CA SER A 235 -6.20 -0.93 -10.91
C SER A 235 -4.90 -0.59 -11.67
N GLY A 236 -3.82 -0.21 -10.97
CA GLY A 236 -2.56 0.21 -11.57
C GLY A 236 -1.62 -0.94 -11.93
N GLY A 237 -1.93 -1.72 -12.98
CA GLY A 237 -1.00 -2.74 -13.51
C GLY A 237 -0.65 -3.85 -12.50
N THR A 238 -1.63 -4.26 -11.68
CA THR A 238 -1.42 -5.23 -10.60
C THR A 238 -2.22 -6.49 -10.83
N PHE A 239 -1.77 -7.59 -10.20
CA PHE A 239 -2.63 -8.75 -9.99
C PHE A 239 -3.50 -8.53 -8.76
N TRP A 240 -4.81 -8.69 -8.94
CA TRP A 240 -5.74 -8.78 -7.84
C TRP A 240 -5.83 -10.22 -7.33
N ILE A 241 -5.60 -10.39 -6.02
CA ILE A 241 -5.55 -11.68 -5.36
C ILE A 241 -6.68 -11.77 -4.33
N THR A 242 -7.62 -12.68 -4.56
CA THR A 242 -8.86 -12.78 -3.77
C THR A 242 -9.25 -14.21 -3.45
N PRO A 243 -9.94 -14.45 -2.32
CA PRO A 243 -10.63 -15.70 -2.11
C PRO A 243 -11.88 -15.80 -3.01
N THR A 244 -12.11 -16.97 -3.60
CA THR A 244 -13.22 -17.23 -4.53
C THR A 244 -13.69 -18.68 -4.46
N ASN A 245 -14.76 -18.99 -5.19
CA ASN A 245 -15.23 -20.35 -5.42
C ASN A 245 -14.95 -20.78 -6.87
N ILE A 246 -14.45 -22.00 -7.07
CA ILE A 246 -14.06 -22.52 -8.40
C ILE A 246 -15.20 -22.48 -9.42
N TYR A 247 -16.45 -22.59 -8.96
CA TYR A 247 -17.65 -22.65 -9.80
C TYR A 247 -18.41 -21.32 -9.93
N ASP A 248 -17.96 -20.27 -9.25
CA ASP A 248 -18.66 -18.97 -9.16
C ASP A 248 -17.81 -17.81 -9.72
N SER A 249 -16.71 -18.13 -10.41
CA SER A 249 -15.73 -17.15 -10.91
C SER A 249 -16.25 -16.21 -12.01
N GLU A 250 -17.49 -16.38 -12.48
CA GLU A 250 -18.16 -15.48 -13.43
C GLU A 250 -19.26 -14.59 -12.80
N SER A 251 -19.61 -14.76 -11.51
CA SER A 251 -20.73 -14.03 -10.92
C SER A 251 -20.26 -12.84 -10.07
N GLU A 252 -20.58 -11.64 -10.55
CA GLU A 252 -20.50 -10.32 -9.90
C GLU A 252 -19.16 -9.98 -9.20
N GLU A 253 -18.45 -8.93 -9.67
CA GLU A 253 -17.22 -8.42 -9.05
C GLU A 253 -17.29 -8.58 -7.52
N PRO A 254 -16.46 -9.44 -6.91
CA PRO A 254 -16.63 -9.77 -5.51
C PRO A 254 -16.57 -8.48 -4.71
N VAL A 255 -17.67 -8.17 -4.02
CA VAL A 255 -17.76 -7.08 -3.05
C VAL A 255 -16.88 -7.48 -1.86
N ILE A 256 -15.56 -7.49 -2.01
CA ILE A 256 -14.67 -8.10 -1.02
C ILE A 256 -13.50 -7.18 -0.73
N SER A 257 -13.60 -6.54 0.43
CA SER A 257 -12.54 -5.75 1.05
C SER A 257 -11.30 -6.57 1.42
N ASP A 258 -11.34 -7.91 1.35
CA ASP A 258 -10.34 -8.81 1.94
C ASP A 258 -9.23 -9.31 1.01
N GLY A 259 -9.26 -8.91 -0.27
CA GLY A 259 -8.19 -9.16 -1.22
C GLY A 259 -6.93 -8.34 -0.97
N ILE A 260 -5.88 -8.65 -1.75
CA ILE A 260 -4.65 -7.86 -1.86
C ILE A 260 -4.33 -7.64 -3.34
N SER A 261 -3.46 -6.67 -3.62
CA SER A 261 -2.91 -6.45 -4.95
C SER A 261 -1.39 -6.43 -4.93
N ILE A 262 -0.76 -6.92 -5.99
CA ILE A 262 0.71 -6.94 -6.15
C ILE A 262 1.03 -6.55 -7.60
N ASP A 263 1.98 -5.61 -7.77
CA ASP A 263 2.47 -5.12 -9.07
C ASP A 263 2.88 -6.27 -10.00
N GLU A 264 2.56 -6.18 -11.30
CA GLU A 264 2.78 -7.27 -12.25
C GLU A 264 4.27 -7.65 -12.38
N ASP A 265 5.18 -6.68 -12.30
CA ASP A 265 6.62 -6.95 -12.32
C ASP A 265 7.04 -7.69 -11.05
N ASP A 266 6.45 -7.36 -9.90
CA ASP A 266 6.74 -8.04 -8.64
C ASP A 266 6.16 -9.47 -8.64
N ILE A 267 5.00 -9.72 -9.26
CA ILE A 267 4.50 -11.07 -9.53
C ILE A 267 5.47 -11.84 -10.41
N SER A 268 5.85 -11.25 -11.55
CA SER A 268 6.75 -11.86 -12.53
C SER A 268 8.12 -12.19 -11.93
N GLY A 269 8.70 -11.24 -11.21
CA GLY A 269 10.03 -11.32 -10.64
C GLY A 269 10.12 -12.17 -9.37
N PHE A 270 9.04 -12.33 -8.60
CA PHE A 270 9.14 -12.97 -7.28
C PHE A 270 8.16 -14.12 -7.03
N LEU A 271 6.98 -14.14 -7.65
CA LEU A 271 5.97 -15.19 -7.39
C LEU A 271 5.74 -16.14 -8.57
N TYR A 272 6.04 -15.72 -9.80
CA TYR A 272 5.73 -16.50 -11.00
C TYR A 272 6.37 -17.90 -11.00
N TYR A 273 7.57 -18.06 -10.45
CA TYR A 273 8.18 -19.39 -10.27
C TYR A 273 7.23 -20.37 -9.55
N PHE A 274 6.58 -19.93 -8.48
CA PHE A 274 5.68 -20.75 -7.69
C PHE A 274 4.31 -20.89 -8.36
N LEU A 275 3.77 -19.79 -8.88
CA LEU A 275 2.49 -19.78 -9.57
C LEU A 275 2.49 -20.77 -10.75
N ASP A 276 3.50 -20.68 -11.62
CA ASP A 276 3.71 -21.59 -12.76
C ASP A 276 3.87 -23.06 -12.31
N LYS A 277 4.66 -23.31 -11.25
CA LYS A 277 4.91 -24.66 -10.71
C LYS A 277 3.66 -25.35 -10.16
N TYR A 278 2.76 -24.58 -9.54
CA TYR A 278 1.57 -25.11 -8.87
C TYR A 278 0.28 -24.87 -9.66
N PHE A 279 0.36 -24.31 -10.87
CA PHE A 279 -0.79 -24.07 -11.72
C PHE A 279 -1.47 -25.40 -12.08
N ASP A 280 -2.73 -25.55 -11.65
CA ASP A 280 -3.52 -26.75 -11.92
C ASP A 280 -4.38 -26.52 -13.15
N LYS A 281 -3.85 -26.94 -14.30
CA LYS A 281 -4.51 -26.80 -15.60
C LYS A 281 -5.77 -27.65 -15.76
N ASP A 282 -6.02 -28.60 -14.85
CA ASP A 282 -7.14 -29.55 -14.95
C ASP A 282 -8.36 -29.07 -14.13
N LEU A 283 -8.32 -27.84 -13.58
CA LEU A 283 -9.46 -27.25 -12.87
C LEU A 283 -10.63 -26.98 -13.82
N PRO A 284 -11.89 -27.28 -13.41
CA PRO A 284 -13.06 -27.13 -14.28
C PRO A 284 -13.28 -25.73 -14.88
N TYR A 285 -12.76 -24.68 -14.23
CA TYR A 285 -12.83 -23.31 -14.74
C TYR A 285 -11.98 -23.09 -15.99
N ILE A 286 -10.91 -23.84 -16.18
CA ILE A 286 -10.01 -23.65 -17.33
C ILE A 286 -10.70 -24.04 -18.63
N ASP A 287 -11.63 -25.01 -18.58
CA ASP A 287 -12.51 -25.35 -19.69
C ASP A 287 -13.55 -24.24 -20.03
N LEU A 288 -13.74 -23.26 -19.14
CA LEU A 288 -14.65 -22.12 -19.32
C LEU A 288 -13.94 -20.87 -19.85
N ARG A 289 -12.60 -20.86 -19.89
CA ARG A 289 -11.82 -19.75 -20.44
C ARG A 289 -12.14 -19.53 -21.92
N GLU A 290 -12.01 -18.29 -22.37
CA GLU A 290 -12.23 -17.96 -23.78
C GLU A 290 -11.15 -18.61 -24.66
N GLU A 291 -11.48 -18.96 -25.91
CA GLU A 291 -10.58 -19.72 -26.81
C GLU A 291 -9.24 -19.01 -27.09
N TYR A 292 -9.14 -17.70 -26.86
CA TYR A 292 -7.89 -16.94 -27.01
C TYR A 292 -7.05 -16.86 -25.74
N GLU A 293 -7.56 -17.29 -24.60
CA GLU A 293 -6.85 -17.31 -23.32
C GLU A 293 -5.94 -18.54 -23.26
N SER A 294 -4.82 -18.41 -22.54
CA SER A 294 -3.83 -19.49 -22.41
C SER A 294 -4.37 -20.68 -21.61
N ASP A 295 -4.07 -21.90 -22.07
CA ASP A 295 -4.22 -23.14 -21.28
C ASP A 295 -3.29 -23.17 -20.04
N GLY A 296 -2.33 -22.24 -19.97
CA GLY A 296 -1.39 -22.06 -18.85
C GLY A 296 -1.77 -20.87 -17.95
N PHE A 297 -0.77 -20.39 -17.20
CA PHE A 297 -0.93 -19.15 -16.43
C PHE A 297 -1.27 -17.99 -17.38
N GLU A 298 -2.33 -17.26 -17.07
CA GLU A 298 -2.82 -16.13 -17.85
C GLU A 298 -2.41 -14.82 -17.18
N TRP A 299 -1.89 -13.89 -17.97
CA TRP A 299 -1.37 -12.62 -17.46
C TRP A 299 -2.42 -11.52 -17.44
N HIS A 300 -3.48 -11.63 -18.24
CA HIS A 300 -4.42 -10.54 -18.46
C HIS A 300 -5.86 -10.99 -18.26
N LEU A 301 -6.57 -10.33 -17.34
CA LEU A 301 -8.02 -10.38 -17.13
C LEU A 301 -8.64 -11.72 -16.71
N ALA A 302 -8.09 -12.86 -17.13
CA ALA A 302 -8.58 -14.18 -16.72
C ALA A 302 -8.08 -14.55 -15.32
N CYS A 303 -8.92 -15.28 -14.59
CA CYS A 303 -8.58 -15.73 -13.25
C CYS A 303 -7.61 -16.93 -13.30
N ASN A 304 -6.49 -16.86 -12.59
CA ASN A 304 -5.67 -18.04 -12.29
C ASN A 304 -6.09 -18.59 -10.93
N LEU A 305 -6.72 -19.77 -10.94
CA LEU A 305 -7.29 -20.36 -9.74
C LEU A 305 -6.35 -21.37 -9.10
N TYR A 306 -6.28 -21.31 -7.78
CA TYR A 306 -5.55 -22.28 -6.96
C TYR A 306 -6.43 -22.70 -5.80
N THR A 307 -6.72 -24.00 -5.71
CA THR A 307 -7.46 -24.54 -4.55
C THR A 307 -6.73 -24.24 -3.25
N TYR A 308 -7.43 -24.21 -2.12
CA TYR A 308 -6.78 -24.00 -0.82
C TYR A 308 -5.70 -25.06 -0.52
N ASP A 309 -5.89 -26.30 -0.94
CA ASP A 309 -4.88 -27.36 -0.80
C ASP A 309 -3.63 -27.09 -1.65
N THR A 310 -3.82 -26.61 -2.88
CA THR A 310 -2.71 -26.22 -3.77
C THR A 310 -1.98 -24.99 -3.22
N MET A 311 -2.72 -23.97 -2.76
CA MET A 311 -2.16 -22.78 -2.15
C MET A 311 -1.33 -23.11 -0.92
N ASN A 312 -1.82 -23.96 0.00
CA ASN A 312 -1.05 -24.34 1.18
C ASN A 312 0.28 -25.00 0.82
N LYS A 313 0.31 -25.90 -0.17
CA LYS A 313 1.57 -26.51 -0.66
C LYS A 313 2.51 -25.46 -1.25
N MET A 314 1.97 -24.52 -2.04
CA MET A 314 2.75 -23.43 -2.61
C MET A 314 3.35 -22.53 -1.53
N LEU A 315 2.58 -22.16 -0.51
CA LEU A 315 3.03 -21.33 0.60
C LEU A 315 4.08 -22.04 1.47
N ASP A 316 3.95 -23.34 1.68
CA ASP A 316 4.96 -24.14 2.39
C ASP A 316 6.29 -24.20 1.61
N ASP A 317 6.23 -24.31 0.28
CA ASP A 317 7.41 -24.28 -0.60
C ASP A 317 8.06 -22.89 -0.66
N ILE A 318 7.25 -21.82 -0.67
CA ILE A 318 7.73 -20.43 -0.54
C ILE A 318 8.48 -20.26 0.79
N ASP A 319 7.93 -20.77 1.90
CA ASP A 319 8.57 -20.67 3.20
C ASP A 319 9.86 -21.49 3.27
N GLU A 320 9.90 -22.72 2.73
CA GLU A 320 11.12 -23.53 2.64
C GLU A 320 12.19 -22.81 1.80
N CYS A 321 11.81 -22.26 0.65
CA CYS A 321 12.71 -21.49 -0.20
C CYS A 321 13.22 -20.24 0.53
N ALA A 322 12.38 -19.51 1.27
CA ALA A 322 12.82 -18.37 2.07
C ALA A 322 13.83 -18.77 3.16
N GLU A 323 13.63 -19.91 3.83
CA GLU A 323 14.60 -20.45 4.80
C GLU A 323 15.92 -20.86 4.15
N LEU A 324 15.87 -21.51 2.99
CA LEU A 324 17.07 -21.90 2.24
C LEU A 324 17.82 -20.69 1.70
N LEU A 325 17.13 -19.68 1.19
CA LEU A 325 17.77 -18.46 0.70
C LEU A 325 18.55 -17.73 1.82
N ASP A 326 18.02 -17.72 3.05
CA ASP A 326 18.70 -17.11 4.19
C ASP A 326 19.89 -17.94 4.72
N ASN A 327 19.80 -19.28 4.71
CA ASN A 327 20.75 -20.14 5.43
C ASN A 327 21.67 -20.99 4.53
N ALA A 328 21.28 -21.19 3.28
CA ALA A 328 21.91 -22.11 2.33
C ALA A 328 21.72 -21.65 0.88
N PHE A 329 22.06 -20.38 0.59
CA PHE A 329 21.87 -19.74 -0.73
C PHE A 329 22.39 -20.56 -1.93
N ASP A 330 23.49 -21.29 -1.73
CA ASP A 330 24.13 -22.12 -2.76
C ASP A 330 23.53 -23.54 -2.89
N ASP A 331 22.42 -23.83 -2.20
CA ASP A 331 21.69 -25.10 -2.35
C ASP A 331 21.15 -25.25 -3.80
N PRO A 332 21.42 -26.37 -4.50
CA PRO A 332 20.99 -26.57 -5.89
C PRO A 332 19.47 -26.52 -6.09
N ARG A 333 18.68 -26.76 -5.03
CA ARG A 333 17.22 -26.66 -5.10
C ARG A 333 16.74 -25.24 -5.43
N LEU A 334 17.56 -24.23 -5.13
CA LEU A 334 17.25 -22.82 -5.38
C LEU A 334 17.63 -22.38 -6.80
N ASP A 335 18.31 -23.19 -7.61
CA ASP A 335 18.93 -22.73 -8.86
C ASP A 335 17.90 -22.21 -9.88
N GLU A 336 16.74 -22.87 -9.99
CA GLU A 336 15.67 -22.40 -10.87
C GLU A 336 15.03 -21.11 -10.34
N LEU A 337 14.73 -21.05 -9.04
CA LEU A 337 14.18 -19.86 -8.40
C LEU A 337 15.09 -18.65 -8.58
N LYS A 338 16.38 -18.77 -8.21
CA LYS A 338 17.38 -17.71 -8.37
C LYS A 338 17.54 -17.28 -9.84
N GLY A 339 17.34 -18.20 -10.78
CA GLY A 339 17.37 -17.92 -12.21
C GLY A 339 16.18 -17.08 -12.72
N ARG A 340 15.07 -17.03 -11.98
CA ARG A 340 13.86 -16.27 -12.32
C ARG A 340 13.70 -14.98 -11.49
N LEU A 341 14.42 -14.81 -10.40
CA LEU A 341 14.35 -13.60 -9.56
C LEU A 341 14.70 -12.33 -10.36
N ASP A 342 13.90 -11.29 -10.19
CA ASP A 342 14.19 -10.00 -10.82
C ASP A 342 15.35 -9.28 -10.13
N TYR A 343 16.53 -9.38 -10.74
CA TYR A 343 17.73 -8.72 -10.25
C TYR A 343 17.70 -7.19 -10.43
N TYR A 344 16.83 -6.64 -11.29
CA TYR A 344 16.74 -5.19 -11.48
C TYR A 344 16.15 -4.52 -10.25
N ARG A 345 15.07 -5.09 -9.71
CA ARG A 345 14.44 -4.63 -8.45
C ARG A 345 15.40 -4.75 -7.25
N LEU A 346 16.36 -5.68 -7.31
CA LEU A 346 17.39 -5.88 -6.28
C LEU A 346 18.70 -5.14 -6.56
N CYS A 347 18.83 -4.50 -7.73
CA CYS A 347 20.03 -3.77 -8.11
C CYS A 347 20.19 -2.54 -7.22
N PRO A 348 21.37 -2.27 -6.64
CA PRO A 348 21.59 -1.06 -5.85
C PRO A 348 21.75 0.21 -6.72
N ASP A 349 21.97 0.05 -8.03
CA ASP A 349 22.20 1.14 -8.98
C ASP A 349 20.88 1.61 -9.59
N ASP A 350 20.63 2.92 -9.56
CA ASP A 350 19.43 3.54 -10.11
C ASP A 350 19.55 3.74 -11.64
N ASP A 351 20.75 3.60 -12.23
CA ASP A 351 21.00 3.72 -13.67
C ASP A 351 21.09 2.36 -14.38
N TRP A 352 20.41 1.35 -13.82
CA TRP A 352 20.52 -0.04 -14.23
C TRP A 352 20.19 -0.28 -15.72
N TYR A 353 19.33 0.54 -16.31
CA TYR A 353 18.91 0.40 -17.71
C TYR A 353 19.99 0.85 -18.71
N ASN A 354 21.01 1.60 -18.28
CA ASN A 354 22.07 2.11 -19.14
C ASN A 354 23.30 1.19 -19.21
N ARG A 355 23.27 0.04 -18.54
CA ARG A 355 24.40 -0.90 -18.47
C ARG A 355 23.95 -2.35 -18.60
N ALA A 356 24.69 -3.11 -19.41
CA ALA A 356 24.58 -4.56 -19.41
C ALA A 356 25.34 -5.16 -18.22
N TYR A 357 24.68 -6.03 -17.44
CA TYR A 357 25.27 -6.77 -16.33
C TYR A 357 25.64 -8.20 -16.74
N THR A 358 26.70 -8.72 -16.17
CA THR A 358 27.07 -10.14 -16.30
C THR A 358 26.21 -11.01 -15.39
N LYS A 359 26.09 -12.31 -15.68
CA LYS A 359 25.38 -13.27 -14.81
C LYS A 359 25.93 -13.31 -13.38
N ALA A 360 27.24 -13.09 -13.21
CA ALA A 360 27.86 -13.03 -11.90
C ALA A 360 27.39 -11.79 -11.12
N GLU A 361 27.36 -10.62 -11.76
CA GLU A 361 26.86 -9.39 -11.13
C GLU A 361 25.37 -9.49 -10.78
N MET A 362 24.55 -10.05 -11.67
CA MET A 362 23.13 -10.31 -11.40
C MET A 362 22.94 -11.19 -10.15
N MET A 363 23.73 -12.26 -10.04
CA MET A 363 23.69 -13.16 -8.88
C MET A 363 24.18 -12.48 -7.60
N ASP A 364 25.18 -11.61 -7.69
CA ASP A 364 25.64 -10.80 -6.56
C ASP A 364 24.55 -9.83 -6.08
N PHE A 365 23.78 -9.22 -6.99
CA PHE A 365 22.63 -8.39 -6.63
C PHE A 365 21.57 -9.21 -5.89
N ILE A 366 21.17 -10.36 -6.44
CA ILE A 366 20.22 -11.27 -5.80
C ILE A 366 20.70 -11.67 -4.40
N ARG A 367 21.97 -12.05 -4.27
CA ARG A 367 22.57 -12.44 -2.99
C ARG A 367 22.56 -11.28 -1.99
N SER A 368 22.87 -10.06 -2.44
CA SER A 368 22.88 -8.87 -1.58
C SER A 368 21.47 -8.41 -1.18
N GLY A 369 20.49 -8.64 -2.05
CA GLY A 369 19.09 -8.27 -1.86
C GLY A 369 18.24 -9.36 -1.21
N ILE A 370 18.84 -10.46 -0.75
CA ILE A 370 18.05 -11.63 -0.32
C ILE A 370 17.11 -11.34 0.85
N GLY A 371 17.50 -10.42 1.72
CA GLY A 371 16.65 -9.96 2.82
C GLY A 371 15.34 -9.33 2.34
N VAL A 372 15.34 -8.65 1.18
CA VAL A 372 14.11 -8.11 0.56
C VAL A 372 13.20 -9.24 0.09
N VAL A 373 13.77 -10.22 -0.62
CA VAL A 373 13.04 -11.37 -1.16
C VAL A 373 12.43 -12.22 -0.04
N THR A 374 13.22 -12.60 0.96
CA THR A 374 12.75 -13.46 2.06
C THR A 374 11.82 -12.72 3.01
N ASN A 375 11.97 -11.39 3.16
CA ASN A 375 10.99 -10.56 3.85
C ASN A 375 9.64 -10.55 3.12
N PHE A 376 9.65 -10.33 1.80
CA PHE A 376 8.44 -10.37 0.97
C PHE A 376 7.73 -11.72 1.05
N TYR A 377 8.44 -12.83 0.84
CA TYR A 377 7.86 -14.18 0.93
C TYR A 377 7.18 -14.45 2.26
N ARG A 378 7.82 -14.11 3.38
CA ARG A 378 7.23 -14.30 4.71
C ARG A 378 5.98 -13.44 4.92
N ARG A 379 5.97 -12.21 4.41
CA ARG A 379 4.80 -11.32 4.50
C ARG A 379 3.67 -11.86 3.62
N PHE A 380 3.97 -12.27 2.40
CA PHE A 380 3.04 -12.88 1.46
C PHE A 380 2.43 -14.16 2.04
N SER A 381 3.23 -15.15 2.44
CA SER A 381 2.75 -16.41 3.01
C SER A 381 1.86 -16.18 4.23
N ARG A 382 2.28 -15.31 5.16
CA ARG A 382 1.46 -14.96 6.33
C ARG A 382 0.12 -14.34 5.92
N ARG A 383 0.15 -13.38 4.98
CA ARG A 383 -1.05 -12.66 4.54
C ARG A 383 -2.03 -13.57 3.79
N MET A 384 -1.52 -14.48 2.96
CA MET A 384 -2.33 -15.45 2.23
C MET A 384 -2.97 -16.49 3.15
N ARG A 385 -2.22 -17.07 4.09
CA ARG A 385 -2.80 -17.99 5.09
C ARG A 385 -3.89 -17.30 5.91
N GLY A 386 -3.64 -16.07 6.37
CA GLY A 386 -4.65 -15.28 7.07
C GLY A 386 -5.91 -15.02 6.23
N MET A 387 -5.76 -14.78 4.92
CA MET A 387 -6.87 -14.63 3.98
C MET A 387 -7.75 -15.88 3.89
N MET A 388 -7.11 -17.04 3.71
CA MET A 388 -7.78 -18.33 3.59
C MET A 388 -8.47 -18.73 4.90
N GLU A 389 -7.82 -18.53 6.04
CA GLU A 389 -8.38 -18.82 7.37
C GLU A 389 -9.65 -18.00 7.67
N HIS A 390 -9.73 -16.76 7.16
CA HIS A 390 -10.87 -15.88 7.37
C HIS A 390 -11.91 -15.92 6.24
N SER A 391 -11.71 -16.75 5.23
CA SER A 391 -12.63 -16.97 4.11
C SER A 391 -12.99 -18.45 3.95
N PRO A 392 -13.49 -19.14 5.00
CA PRO A 392 -13.69 -20.59 4.99
C PRO A 392 -14.80 -21.07 4.04
N ASP A 393 -15.63 -20.15 3.56
CA ASP A 393 -16.71 -20.42 2.61
C ASP A 393 -16.24 -20.37 1.13
N CYS A 394 -14.96 -20.08 0.92
CA CYS A 394 -14.29 -20.14 -0.38
C CYS A 394 -13.45 -21.43 -0.48
N ASP A 395 -13.25 -21.95 -1.68
CA ASP A 395 -12.45 -23.15 -1.94
C ASP A 395 -11.18 -22.89 -2.77
N ALA A 396 -11.01 -21.67 -3.28
CA ALA A 396 -9.86 -21.27 -4.08
C ALA A 396 -9.41 -19.82 -3.83
N ILE A 397 -8.19 -19.52 -4.27
CA ILE A 397 -7.66 -18.17 -4.46
C ILE A 397 -7.59 -17.89 -5.96
N SER A 398 -8.07 -16.72 -6.37
CA SER A 398 -7.85 -16.19 -7.72
C SER A 398 -6.67 -15.23 -7.73
N PHE A 399 -5.85 -15.33 -8.78
CA PHE A 399 -4.90 -14.30 -9.20
C PHE A 399 -5.35 -13.79 -10.57
N THR A 400 -5.91 -12.58 -10.61
CA THR A 400 -6.42 -11.96 -11.83
C THR A 400 -5.50 -10.80 -12.20
N GLY A 401 -4.86 -10.88 -13.36
CA GLY A 401 -3.96 -9.84 -13.84
C GLY A 401 -4.68 -8.59 -14.40
N PRO A 402 -3.92 -7.54 -14.73
CA PRO A 402 -4.45 -6.25 -15.18
C PRO A 402 -5.10 -6.29 -16.57
#